data_AF-A0A0D6LQ86-F1
#
_entry.id   AF-A0A0D6LQ86-F1
#
_cell.length_a   1.000
_cell.length_b   1.000
_cell.length_c   1.000
_cell.angle_alpha   90.00
_cell.angle_beta   90.00
_cell.angle_gamma   90.00
#
_symmetry.space_group_name_H-M   'P 1'
#
loop_
_entity.id
_entity.type
_entity.pdbx_description
1 polymer ?
#
loop_
_entity_poly.entity_id
_entity_poly.type
_entity_poly.pdbx_seq_one_letter_code
_entity_poly.pdbx_strand_id
1 'polypeptide(L)'
;MPGNLGLWDMAEALKFVHANAENIGGNPRSITVWGHSAGSAAVGQLILSPITRDYIVRSIEMSGSPWGSWNLGSSVANNSLELAQALGCYSNIKDCMKRKTVEEIYNGIEQVVSIP
;
A
#
# COMPACT_ATOMS: atom_id res chain seq x y z
N MET A 1 6.93 -10.25 7.44
CA MET A 1 5.90 -9.22 7.75
C MET A 1 4.78 -9.40 6.74
N PRO A 2 3.50 -9.26 7.09
CA PRO A 2 2.40 -9.54 6.17
C PRO A 2 2.28 -8.58 4.96
N GLY A 3 3.04 -7.46 4.94
CA GLY A 3 3.10 -6.54 3.79
C GLY A 3 1.98 -5.49 3.80
N ASN A 4 1.73 -4.87 2.64
CA ASN A 4 0.62 -3.94 2.37
C ASN A 4 0.53 -2.72 3.30
N LEU A 5 1.65 -2.25 3.87
CA LEU A 5 1.65 -1.16 4.85
C LEU A 5 1.01 0.12 4.29
N GLY A 6 1.31 0.50 3.05
CA GLY A 6 0.68 1.66 2.43
C GLY A 6 -0.84 1.54 2.26
N LEU A 7 -1.38 0.33 2.06
CA LEU A 7 -2.83 0.11 2.04
C LEU A 7 -3.45 0.20 3.44
N TRP A 8 -2.72 -0.24 4.47
CA TRP A 8 -3.14 -0.04 5.86
C TRP A 8 -3.17 1.44 6.23
N ASP A 9 -2.20 2.22 5.76
CA ASP A 9 -2.18 3.67 5.96
C ASP A 9 -3.39 4.33 5.27
N MET A 10 -3.70 3.95 4.03
CA MET A 10 -4.90 4.44 3.33
C MET A 10 -6.21 4.00 4.01
N ALA A 11 -6.26 2.78 4.56
CA ALA A 11 -7.41 2.31 5.33
C ALA A 11 -7.63 3.14 6.59
N GLU A 12 -6.56 3.52 7.28
CA GLU A 12 -6.65 4.36 8.47
C GLU A 12 -7.02 5.81 8.12
N ALA A 13 -6.47 6.36 7.03
CA ALA A 13 -6.88 7.66 6.52
C ALA A 13 -8.37 7.70 6.17
N LEU A 14 -8.90 6.65 5.55
CA LEU A 14 -10.33 6.53 5.24
C LEU A 14 -11.19 6.50 6.50
N LYS A 15 -10.80 5.72 7.51
CA LYS A 15 -11.51 5.69 8.81
C LYS A 15 -11.47 7.04 9.51
N PHE A 16 -10.32 7.72 9.47
CA PHE A 16 -10.19 9.07 10.02
C PHE A 16 -11.14 10.04 9.33
N VAL A 17 -11.19 10.04 7.99
CA VAL A 17 -12.13 10.88 7.24
C VAL A 17 -13.57 10.52 7.60
N HIS A 18 -13.93 9.24 7.63
CA HIS A 18 -15.28 8.81 7.98
C HIS A 18 -15.68 9.25 9.40
N ALA A 19 -14.79 9.10 10.39
CA ALA A 19 -15.05 9.50 11.77
C ALA A 19 -15.17 11.02 11.96
N ASN A 20 -14.55 11.81 11.08
CA ASN A 20 -14.46 13.27 11.22
C ASN A 20 -15.23 14.05 10.15
N ALA A 21 -15.89 13.36 9.19
CA ALA A 21 -16.53 14.02 8.06
C ALA A 21 -17.52 15.10 8.49
N GLU A 22 -18.36 14.82 9.50
CA GLU A 22 -19.35 15.78 9.99
C GLU A 22 -18.71 17.04 10.59
N ASN A 23 -17.53 16.92 11.23
CA ASN A 23 -16.80 18.04 11.84
C ASN A 23 -16.28 19.05 10.80
N ILE A 24 -16.17 18.63 9.54
CA ILE A 24 -15.73 19.47 8.41
C ILE A 24 -16.88 19.74 7.42
N GLY A 25 -18.14 19.50 7.83
CA GLY A 25 -19.33 19.72 6.99
C GLY A 25 -19.55 18.68 5.90
N GLY A 26 -18.82 17.56 5.94
CA GLY A 26 -18.99 16.42 5.05
C GLY A 26 -20.07 15.44 5.53
N ASN A 27 -20.40 14.46 4.68
CA ASN A 27 -21.34 13.39 5.00
C ASN A 27 -20.62 12.03 4.99
N PRO A 28 -20.46 11.35 6.15
CA PRO A 28 -19.78 10.06 6.22
C PRO A 28 -20.49 8.97 5.40
N ARG A 29 -21.80 9.11 5.15
CA ARG A 29 -22.60 8.22 4.30
C ARG A 29 -22.57 8.60 2.81
N SER A 30 -21.63 9.44 2.38
CA SER A 30 -21.48 9.80 0.97
C SER A 30 -20.01 9.96 0.56
N ILE A 31 -19.11 9.18 1.16
CA ILE A 31 -17.68 9.20 0.82
C ILE A 31 -17.46 8.59 -0.57
N THR A 32 -16.75 9.34 -1.42
CA THR A 32 -16.23 8.88 -2.71
C THR A 32 -14.72 8.80 -2.62
N VAL A 33 -14.14 7.63 -2.92
CA VAL A 33 -12.69 7.45 -3.02
C VAL A 33 -12.31 7.43 -4.50
N TRP A 34 -11.24 8.12 -4.87
CA TRP A 34 -10.77 8.14 -6.26
C TRP A 34 -9.25 8.02 -6.35
N GLY A 35 -8.75 7.55 -7.48
CA GLY A 35 -7.32 7.46 -7.72
C GLY A 35 -6.96 7.20 -9.18
N HIS A 36 -5.71 7.52 -9.51
CA HIS A 36 -5.12 7.30 -10.84
C HIS A 36 -3.93 6.35 -10.75
N SER A 37 -3.72 5.48 -11.76
CA SER A 37 -2.59 4.54 -11.83
C SER A 37 -2.51 3.65 -10.58
N ALA A 38 -1.39 3.64 -9.85
CA ALA A 38 -1.25 2.94 -8.57
C ALA A 38 -2.34 3.32 -7.55
N GLY A 39 -2.76 4.59 -7.54
CA GLY A 39 -3.87 5.05 -6.71
C GLY A 39 -5.20 4.42 -7.12
N SER A 40 -5.44 4.22 -8.41
CA SER A 40 -6.64 3.53 -8.91
C SER A 40 -6.66 2.07 -8.47
N ALA A 41 -5.52 1.39 -8.57
CA ALA A 41 -5.39 0.02 -8.07
C ALA A 41 -5.63 -0.07 -6.56
N ALA A 42 -5.14 0.90 -5.79
CA ALA A 42 -5.39 1.01 -4.36
C ALA A 42 -6.88 1.28 -4.05
N VAL A 43 -7.57 2.14 -4.82
CA VAL A 43 -9.03 2.33 -4.68
C VAL A 43 -9.76 1.00 -4.85
N GLY A 44 -9.43 0.25 -5.91
CA GLY A 44 -9.97 -1.09 -6.13
C GLY A 44 -9.72 -2.04 -4.97
N GLN A 45 -8.52 -2.01 -4.37
CA GLN A 45 -8.19 -2.83 -3.20
C GLN A 45 -8.97 -2.40 -1.95
N LEU A 46 -9.19 -1.10 -1.75
CA LEU A 46 -9.96 -0.57 -0.62
C LEU A 46 -11.46 -0.91 -0.72
N ILE A 47 -12.05 -0.93 -1.92
CA ILE A 47 -13.46 -1.33 -2.08
C ILE A 47 -13.67 -2.85 -1.97
N LEU A 48 -12.65 -3.66 -2.26
CA LEU A 48 -12.71 -5.12 -2.11
C LEU A 48 -12.45 -5.57 -0.67
N SER A 49 -11.62 -4.83 0.07
CA SER A 49 -11.20 -5.21 1.41
C SER A 49 -12.35 -5.16 2.42
N PRO A 50 -12.58 -6.21 3.22
CA PRO A 50 -13.60 -6.22 4.27
C PRO A 50 -13.32 -5.19 5.38
N ILE A 51 -12.11 -4.64 5.46
CA ILE A 51 -11.72 -3.65 6.46
C ILE A 51 -12.25 -2.26 6.08
N THR A 52 -12.43 -1.99 4.79
CA THR A 52 -12.62 -0.62 4.28
C THR A 52 -13.89 -0.43 3.45
N ARG A 53 -14.42 -1.50 2.82
CA ARG A 53 -15.54 -1.42 1.87
C ARG A 53 -16.79 -0.74 2.43
N ASP A 54 -17.06 -0.89 3.72
CA ASP A 54 -18.27 -0.35 4.35
C ASP A 54 -18.19 1.17 4.60
N TYR A 55 -17.00 1.79 4.45
CA TYR A 55 -16.82 3.24 4.54
C TYR A 55 -16.88 3.95 3.17
N ILE A 56 -16.96 3.20 2.07
CA ILE A 56 -16.87 3.74 0.70
C ILE A 56 -18.21 3.59 0.00
N VAL A 57 -18.79 4.70 -0.43
CA VAL A 57 -20.08 4.70 -1.14
C VAL A 57 -19.88 4.68 -2.65
N ARG A 58 -18.84 5.36 -3.13
CA ARG A 58 -18.51 5.45 -4.56
C ARG A 58 -17.01 5.34 -4.76
N SER A 59 -16.61 4.77 -5.89
CA SER A 59 -15.23 4.73 -6.36
C SER A 59 -15.09 5.32 -7.75
N ILE A 60 -13.94 5.94 -8.02
CA ILE A 60 -13.52 6.33 -9.38
C ILE A 60 -12.10 5.81 -9.60
N GLU A 61 -11.98 4.88 -10.54
CA GLU A 61 -10.74 4.18 -10.88
C GLU A 61 -10.23 4.64 -12.26
N MET A 62 -9.12 5.39 -12.30
CA MET A 62 -8.57 5.97 -13.52
C MET A 62 -7.24 5.31 -13.90
N SER A 63 -7.18 4.65 -15.06
CA SER A 63 -5.94 4.07 -15.62
C SER A 63 -5.19 3.12 -14.68
N GLY A 64 -5.91 2.35 -13.85
CA GLY A 64 -5.35 1.29 -13.01
C GLY A 64 -6.46 0.43 -12.42
N SER A 65 -6.14 -0.79 -11.99
CA SER A 65 -7.11 -1.79 -11.52
C SER A 65 -6.49 -2.62 -10.40
N PRO A 66 -7.28 -3.11 -9.42
CA PRO A 66 -6.77 -4.00 -8.38
C PRO A 66 -6.16 -5.29 -8.95
N TRP A 67 -6.54 -5.67 -10.18
CA TRP A 67 -6.09 -6.87 -10.90
C TRP A 67 -4.95 -6.61 -11.90
N GLY A 68 -4.39 -5.39 -11.95
CA GLY A 68 -3.26 -5.08 -12.83
C GLY A 68 -2.07 -5.99 -12.56
N SER A 69 -1.41 -6.51 -13.61
CA SER A 69 -0.27 -7.43 -13.49
C SER A 69 0.94 -6.85 -12.72
N TRP A 70 1.05 -5.52 -12.67
CA TRP A 70 2.06 -4.79 -11.91
C TRP A 70 1.69 -4.57 -10.44
N ASN A 71 0.43 -4.83 -10.05
CA ASN A 71 -0.11 -4.54 -8.73
C ASN A 71 -0.11 -5.75 -7.78
N LEU A 72 -0.13 -6.96 -8.34
CA LEU A 72 -0.11 -8.23 -7.60
C LEU A 72 0.97 -9.13 -8.22
N GLY A 73 1.77 -9.80 -7.38
CA GLY A 73 2.81 -10.69 -7.89
C GLY A 73 3.24 -11.74 -6.87
N SER A 74 3.44 -12.97 -7.35
CA SER A 74 4.01 -14.06 -6.55
C SER A 74 5.50 -13.85 -6.23
N SER A 75 6.17 -12.93 -6.94
CA SER A 75 7.58 -12.58 -6.74
C SER A 75 7.84 -11.72 -5.51
N VAL A 76 6.82 -11.13 -4.87
CA VAL A 76 6.98 -10.18 -3.75
C VAL A 76 7.83 -10.76 -2.62
N ALA A 77 7.65 -12.04 -2.28
CA ALA A 77 8.41 -12.69 -1.22
C ALA A 77 9.90 -12.83 -1.59
N ASN A 78 10.19 -13.22 -2.84
CA ASN A 78 11.55 -13.37 -3.34
C ASN A 78 12.26 -12.01 -3.47
N ASN A 79 11.60 -11.02 -4.06
CA ASN A 79 12.15 -9.66 -4.20
C ASN A 79 12.43 -9.04 -2.82
N SER A 80 11.55 -9.28 -1.84
CA SER A 80 11.76 -8.81 -0.46
C SER A 80 12.96 -9.50 0.21
N LEU A 81 13.21 -10.78 -0.10
CA LEU A 81 14.36 -11.52 0.41
C LEU A 81 15.66 -11.05 -0.24
N GLU A 82 15.65 -10.78 -1.55
CA GLU A 82 16.79 -10.24 -2.28
C GLU A 82 17.21 -8.88 -1.72
N LEU A 83 16.25 -7.96 -1.53
CA LEU A 83 16.51 -6.68 -0.87
C LEU A 83 17.08 -6.86 0.55
N ALA A 84 16.52 -7.80 1.33
CA ALA A 84 17.03 -8.07 2.67
C ALA A 84 18.48 -8.57 2.65
N GLN A 85 18.84 -9.44 1.70
CA GLN A 85 20.20 -9.95 1.53
C GLN A 85 21.17 -8.84 1.09
N ALA A 86 20.77 -7.96 0.18
CA ALA A 86 21.56 -6.80 -0.23
C ALA A 86 21.87 -5.85 0.94
N LEU A 87 20.96 -5.77 1.91
CA LEU A 87 21.10 -4.96 3.14
C LEU A 87 21.82 -5.69 4.28
N GLY A 88 22.34 -6.90 4.05
CA GLY A 88 23.04 -7.71 5.04
C GLY A 88 22.14 -8.39 6.08
N CYS A 89 20.83 -8.47 5.82
CA CYS A 89 19.86 -9.11 6.71
C CYS A 89 19.68 -10.60 6.36
N TYR A 90 20.52 -11.46 6.94
CA TYR A 90 20.50 -12.92 6.69
C TYR A 90 19.74 -13.73 7.76
N SER A 91 19.75 -13.27 9.01
CA SER A 91 19.06 -13.92 10.12
C SER A 91 18.20 -12.90 10.85
N ASN A 92 17.11 -13.38 11.46
CA ASN A 92 16.08 -12.53 12.08
C ASN A 92 15.67 -11.34 11.17
N ILE A 93 15.39 -11.67 9.89
CA ILE A 93 15.21 -10.70 8.79
C ILE A 93 14.24 -9.57 9.15
N LYS A 94 13.13 -9.91 9.81
CA LYS A 94 12.12 -8.93 10.24
C LYS A 94 12.72 -7.83 11.12
N ASP A 95 13.46 -8.21 12.15
CA ASP A 95 14.01 -7.26 13.12
C ASP A 95 15.18 -6.49 12.52
N CYS A 96 15.99 -7.15 11.69
CA CYS A 96 17.06 -6.50 10.94
C CYS A 96 16.52 -5.41 10.02
N MET A 97 15.54 -5.74 9.17
CA MET A 97 14.94 -4.80 8.22
C MET A 97 14.26 -3.61 8.91
N LYS A 98 13.64 -3.83 10.08
CA LYS A 98 13.02 -2.75 10.86
C LYS A 98 14.02 -1.77 11.48
N ARG A 99 15.30 -2.14 11.60
CA ARG A 99 16.35 -1.26 12.11
C ARG A 99 17.05 -0.47 11.01
N LYS A 100 16.82 -0.82 9.73
CA LYS A 100 17.39 -0.10 8.60
C LYS A 100 16.78 1.29 8.49
N THR A 101 17.62 2.26 8.17
CA THR A 101 17.15 3.60 7.85
C THR A 101 16.45 3.60 6.50
N VAL A 102 15.66 4.64 6.26
CA VAL A 102 15.00 4.85 4.97
C VAL A 102 16.04 4.95 3.85
N GLU A 103 17.16 5.65 4.09
CA GLU A 103 18.25 5.80 3.13
C GLU A 103 18.94 4.46 2.81
N GLU A 104 19.22 3.63 3.83
CA GLU A 104 19.74 2.27 3.59
C GLU A 104 18.79 1.48 2.71
N ILE A 105 17.48 1.51 3.00
CA ILE A 105 16.47 0.78 2.22
C ILE A 105 16.42 1.28 0.76
N TYR A 106 16.43 2.59 0.54
CA TYR A 106 16.45 3.16 -0.81
C TYR A 106 17.70 2.73 -1.59
N ASN A 107 18.88 2.85 -0.99
CA ASN A 107 20.12 2.42 -1.62
C ASN A 107 20.12 0.91 -1.92
N GLY A 108 19.53 0.10 -1.04
CA GLY A 108 19.35 -1.34 -1.29
C GLY A 108 18.40 -1.62 -2.45
N ILE A 109 17.32 -0.84 -2.60
CA ILE A 109 16.39 -0.95 -3.73
C ILE A 109 17.11 -0.65 -5.04
N GLU A 110 17.93 0.40 -5.11
CA GLU A 110 18.70 0.74 -6.32
C GLU A 110 19.69 -0.36 -6.74
N GLN A 111 20.15 -1.18 -5.80
CA GLN A 111 21.05 -2.31 -6.10
C GLN A 111 20.32 -3.52 -6.69
N VAL A 112 19.09 -3.79 -6.24
CA VAL A 112 18.34 -5.01 -6.62
C VAL A 112 17.33 -4.75 -7.74
N VAL A 113 16.92 -3.50 -7.96
CA VAL A 113 16.06 -3.12 -9.07
C VAL A 113 16.94 -2.82 -10.28
N SER A 114 16.96 -3.75 -11.24
CA SER A 114 17.49 -3.47 -12.57
C SER A 114 16.53 -2.51 -13.28
N ILE A 115 16.88 -1.22 -13.35
CA ILE A 115 16.24 -0.32 -14.31
C ILE A 115 16.91 -0.62 -15.66
N PRO A 116 16.20 -1.14 -16.68
CA PRO A 116 16.75 -1.22 -18.04
C PRO A 116 17.04 0.18 -18.61
#